data_AF-A0A3C1CFZ1-F1
#
_entry.id   AF-A0A3C1CFZ1-F1
#
_cell.length_a   1.000
_cell.length_b   1.000
_cell.length_c   1.000
_cell.angle_alpha   90.00
_cell.angle_beta   90.00
_cell.angle_gamma   90.00
#
_symmetry.space_group_name_H-M   'P 1'
#
loop_
_entity.id
_entity.type
_entity.pdbx_description
1 polymer ?
#
loop_
_entity_poly.entity_id
_entity_poly.type
_entity_poly.pdbx_seq_one_letter_code
_entity_poly.pdbx_strand_id
1 'polypeptide(L)'
;PPPRHDGWIGLDHTPGSVLAPVETLLALRAASGRGDHPFTVTVGGRVEAPEEVERFATAGVDRLIVSPWGRTRDVPAALELFATRFLT
;
A
#
# COMPACT_ATOMS: atom_id res chain seq x y z
N PRO A 1 -19.20 -18.47 -5.58
CA PRO A 1 -18.73 -17.71 -6.78
C PRO A 1 -17.23 -17.96 -6.95
N PRO A 2 -16.68 -17.95 -8.18
CA PRO A 2 -15.25 -18.09 -8.39
C PRO A 2 -14.48 -16.91 -7.77
N PRO A 3 -13.20 -17.11 -7.40
CA PRO A 3 -12.34 -16.02 -6.93
C PRO A 3 -12.19 -14.95 -8.02
N ARG A 4 -12.32 -13.68 -7.64
CA ARG A 4 -12.32 -12.56 -8.59
C ARG A 4 -10.91 -12.05 -8.94
N HIS A 5 -9.96 -12.20 -8.00
CA HIS A 5 -8.56 -11.76 -8.16
C HIS A 5 -8.40 -10.26 -8.49
N ASP A 6 -9.24 -9.42 -7.86
CA ASP A 6 -9.32 -7.98 -8.11
C ASP A 6 -8.30 -7.15 -7.30
N GLY A 7 -7.20 -7.76 -6.84
CA GLY A 7 -6.18 -7.03 -6.10
C GLY A 7 -4.97 -7.87 -5.70
N TRP A 8 -3.98 -7.18 -5.16
CA TRP A 8 -2.74 -7.75 -4.64
C TRP A 8 -2.33 -7.05 -3.34
N ILE A 9 -1.80 -7.83 -2.41
CA ILE A 9 -1.24 -7.33 -1.15
C ILE A 9 0.25 -7.67 -1.13
N GLY A 10 1.09 -6.64 -1.07
CA GLY A 10 2.52 -6.75 -0.77
C GLY A 10 2.80 -6.35 0.66
N LEU A 11 3.57 -7.15 1.41
CA LEU A 11 3.96 -6.81 2.77
C LEU A 11 5.41 -6.29 2.78
N ASP A 12 5.71 -5.39 3.71
CA ASP A 12 7.05 -4.86 4.00
C ASP A 12 7.76 -4.16 2.83
N HIS A 13 7.12 -3.15 2.25
CA HIS A 13 7.73 -2.31 1.22
C HIS A 13 8.00 -0.87 1.67
N THR A 14 9.06 -0.30 1.10
CA THR A 14 9.26 1.15 0.96
C THR A 14 8.72 1.63 -0.40
N PRO A 15 8.49 2.95 -0.60
CA PRO A 15 8.04 3.47 -1.89
C PRO A 15 8.96 3.08 -3.06
N GLY A 16 10.28 3.12 -2.85
CA GLY A 16 11.24 2.73 -3.88
C GLY A 16 11.22 1.22 -4.18
N SER A 17 10.98 0.39 -3.18
CA SER A 17 10.99 -1.07 -3.36
C SER A 17 9.73 -1.62 -4.03
N VAL A 18 8.59 -0.93 -3.93
CA VAL A 18 7.30 -1.43 -4.44
C VAL A 18 7.09 -1.14 -5.92
N LEU A 19 7.80 -0.16 -6.47
CA LEU A 19 7.65 0.26 -7.86
C LEU A 19 7.82 -0.90 -8.85
N ALA A 20 8.96 -1.61 -8.80
CA ALA A 20 9.24 -2.70 -9.74
C ALA A 20 8.25 -3.89 -9.63
N PRO A 21 7.85 -4.35 -8.42
CA PRO A 21 6.75 -5.30 -8.27
C PRO A 21 5.43 -4.84 -8.90
N VAL A 22 5.04 -3.58 -8.69
CA VAL A 22 3.79 -3.03 -9.24
C VAL A 22 3.85 -2.96 -10.76
N GLU A 23 4.95 -2.48 -11.34
CA GLU A 23 5.14 -2.48 -12.80
C GLU A 23 5.03 -3.88 -13.40
N THR A 24 5.69 -4.86 -12.76
CA THR A 24 5.62 -6.26 -13.17
C THR A 24 4.18 -6.78 -13.12
N LEU A 25 3.47 -6.50 -12.03
CA LEU A 25 2.09 -6.92 -11.83
C LEU A 25 1.15 -6.33 -12.90
N LEU A 26 1.26 -5.03 -13.17
CA LEU A 26 0.45 -4.35 -14.18
C LEU A 26 0.74 -4.88 -15.59
N ALA A 27 2.00 -5.15 -15.91
CA ALA A 27 2.39 -5.76 -17.18
C ALA A 27 1.79 -7.17 -17.35
N LEU A 28 1.85 -8.01 -16.31
CA LEU A 28 1.25 -9.35 -16.33
C LEU A 28 -0.27 -9.30 -16.48
N ARG A 29 -0.93 -8.33 -15.84
CA ARG A 29 -2.38 -8.11 -16.00
C ARG A 29 -2.74 -7.73 -17.43
N ALA A 30 -2.00 -6.80 -18.03
CA ALA A 30 -2.20 -6.39 -19.42
C ALA A 30 -2.00 -7.59 -20.38
N ALA A 31 -0.91 -8.34 -20.24
CA ALA A 31 -0.62 -9.52 -21.05
C ALA A 31 -1.68 -10.63 -20.91
N SER A 32 -2.36 -10.69 -19.76
CA SER A 32 -3.45 -11.64 -19.51
C SER A 32 -4.82 -11.14 -19.99
N GLY A 33 -4.89 -10.02 -20.73
CA GLY A 33 -6.16 -9.42 -21.17
C GLY A 33 -6.99 -8.81 -20.04
N ARG A 34 -6.37 -8.53 -18.89
CA ARG A 34 -7.03 -8.01 -17.68
C ARG A 34 -6.64 -6.58 -17.32
N GLY A 35 -5.93 -5.86 -18.19
CA GLY A 35 -5.44 -4.50 -17.93
C GLY A 35 -6.53 -3.53 -17.48
N ASP A 36 -7.70 -3.58 -18.12
CA ASP A 36 -8.81 -2.64 -17.90
C ASP A 36 -9.76 -3.04 -16.77
N HIS A 37 -9.57 -4.23 -16.18
CA HIS A 37 -10.40 -4.65 -15.06
C HIS A 37 -10.03 -3.85 -13.80
N PRO A 38 -10.99 -3.55 -12.90
CA PRO A 38 -10.68 -2.97 -11.60
C PRO A 38 -9.68 -3.83 -10.83
N PHE A 39 -8.69 -3.19 -10.23
CA PHE A 39 -7.66 -3.87 -9.45
C PHE A 39 -7.06 -2.95 -8.42
N THR A 40 -6.85 -3.46 -7.21
CA THR A 40 -6.32 -2.68 -6.10
C THR A 40 -5.00 -3.24 -5.61
N VAL A 41 -3.97 -2.40 -5.59
CA VAL A 41 -2.66 -2.64 -4.99
C VAL A 41 -2.69 -2.13 -3.55
N THR A 42 -2.54 -3.05 -2.59
CA THR A 42 -2.45 -2.71 -1.16
C THR A 42 -1.07 -3.07 -0.64
N VAL A 43 -0.45 -2.19 0.12
CA VAL A 43 0.92 -2.39 0.59
C VAL A 43 1.05 -2.17 2.08
N GLY A 44 1.73 -3.09 2.77
CA GLY A 44 2.23 -2.87 4.12
C GLY A 44 3.50 -2.04 4.08
N GLY A 45 3.53 -0.92 4.79
CA GLY A 45 4.66 -0.01 4.80
C GLY A 45 4.69 0.88 6.03
N ARG A 46 5.88 1.42 6.32
CA ARG A 46 6.04 2.47 7.33
C ARG A 46 5.85 3.84 6.66
N VAL A 47 5.08 4.68 7.33
CA VAL A 47 4.80 6.07 6.93
C VAL A 47 4.94 6.94 8.18
N GLU A 48 5.90 7.85 8.16
CA GLU A 48 6.18 8.81 9.23
C GLU A 48 5.69 10.22 8.86
N ALA A 49 5.57 10.54 7.57
CA ALA A 49 5.15 11.85 7.07
C ALA A 49 4.18 11.78 5.86
N PRO A 50 3.30 12.79 5.64
CA PRO A 50 2.36 12.85 4.50
C PRO A 50 3.00 12.64 3.13
N GLU A 51 4.21 13.15 2.92
CA GLU A 51 4.93 13.04 1.65
C GLU A 51 5.28 11.59 1.30
N GLU A 52 5.32 10.69 2.28
CA GLU A 52 5.51 9.25 2.03
C GLU A 52 4.28 8.59 1.41
N VAL A 53 3.08 9.03 1.78
CA VAL A 53 1.83 8.56 1.18
C VAL A 53 1.83 8.88 -0.31
N GLU A 54 2.21 10.11 -0.67
CA GLU A 54 2.30 10.55 -2.07
C GLU A 54 3.34 9.74 -2.87
N ARG A 55 4.47 9.40 -2.24
CA ARG A 55 5.48 8.54 -2.87
C ARG A 55 4.97 7.12 -3.12
N PHE A 56 4.19 6.56 -2.20
CA PHE A 56 3.53 5.26 -2.41
C PHE A 56 2.47 5.34 -3.51
N ALA A 57 1.63 6.38 -3.51
CA ALA A 57 0.63 6.59 -4.55
C ALA A 57 1.26 6.71 -5.94
N THR A 58 2.35 7.49 -6.05
CA THR A 58 3.12 7.63 -7.30
C THR A 58 3.72 6.29 -7.76
N ALA A 59 4.06 5.39 -6.84
CA ALA A 59 4.53 4.05 -7.15
C ALA A 59 3.40 3.07 -7.53
N GLY A 60 2.15 3.54 -7.64
CA GLY A 60 0.99 2.73 -8.04
C GLY A 60 0.32 1.96 -6.90
N VAL A 61 0.48 2.42 -5.65
CA VAL A 61 -0.21 1.85 -4.49
C VAL A 61 -1.53 2.57 -4.24
N ASP A 62 -2.63 1.82 -4.14
CA ASP A 62 -3.96 2.37 -3.89
C ASP A 62 -4.31 2.45 -2.39
N ARG A 63 -3.76 1.53 -1.58
CA ARG A 63 -4.04 1.44 -0.14
C ARG A 63 -2.80 1.09 0.66
N LEU A 64 -2.67 1.69 1.84
CA LEU A 64 -1.59 1.41 2.77
C LEU A 64 -2.10 0.73 4.04
N ILE A 65 -1.41 -0.33 4.45
CA ILE A 65 -1.52 -0.95 5.77
C ILE A 65 -0.33 -0.41 6.57
N VAL A 66 -0.61 0.36 7.62
CA VAL A 66 0.42 1.02 8.43
C VAL A 66 0.54 0.35 9.80
N SER A 67 1.75 0.35 10.34
CA SER A 67 2.06 -0.02 11.72
C SER A 67 2.91 1.08 12.36
N PRO A 68 2.32 2.20 12.81
CA PRO A 68 3.06 3.37 13.30
C PRO A 68 3.74 3.17 14.66
N TRP A 69 3.60 1.99 15.28
CA TRP A 69 4.25 1.67 16.56
C TRP A 69 5.56 0.90 16.36
N GLY A 70 6.54 1.16 17.24
CA GLY A 70 7.76 0.35 17.30
C GLY A 70 7.61 -0.87 18.22
N ARG A 71 6.91 -0.74 19.34
CA ARG A 71 6.62 -1.81 20.29
C ARG A 71 5.12 -1.90 20.53
N THR A 72 4.61 -3.10 20.80
CA THR A 72 3.16 -3.34 21.03
C THR A 72 2.57 -2.49 22.15
N ARG A 73 3.37 -2.15 23.18
CA ARG A 73 2.91 -1.31 24.30
C ARG A 73 2.55 0.12 23.87
N ASP A 74 3.11 0.59 22.74
CA ASP A 74 2.98 1.96 22.26
C ASP A 74 1.80 2.13 21.28
N VAL A 75 1.10 1.04 20.94
CA VAL A 75 0.04 1.01 19.90
C VAL A 75 -1.01 2.11 20.10
N PRO A 76 -1.60 2.32 21.30
CA PRO A 76 -2.65 3.32 21.45
C PRO A 76 -2.14 4.74 21.14
N ALA A 77 -1.04 5.15 21.77
CA ALA A 77 -0.46 6.48 21.57
C ALA A 77 0.04 6.69 20.14
N ALA A 78 0.63 5.67 19.52
CA ALA A 78 1.08 5.74 18.13
C ALA A 78 -0.08 5.91 17.14
N LEU A 79 -1.21 5.23 17.37
CA LEU A 79 -2.41 5.37 16.54
C LEU A 79 -3.05 6.76 16.68
N GLU A 80 -3.12 7.32 17.89
CA GLU A 80 -3.63 8.67 18.13
C GLU A 80 -2.79 9.74 17.42
N LEU A 81 -1.46 9.63 17.53
CA LEU A 81 -0.53 10.53 16.84
C LEU A 81 -0.63 10.40 15.32
N PHE A 82 -0.77 9.17 14.81
CA PHE A 82 -0.96 8.92 13.39
C PHE A 82 -2.28 9.54 12.89
N ALA A 83 -3.39 9.33 13.59
CA ALA A 83 -4.67 9.92 13.23
C ALA A 83 -4.62 11.45 13.21
N THR A 84 -3.97 12.07 14.20
CA THR A 84 -3.77 13.52 14.26
C THR A 84 -2.96 14.05 13.06
N ARG A 85 -2.00 13.27 12.56
CA ARG A 85 -1.14 13.67 11.43
C ARG A 85 -1.79 13.50 10.06
N PHE A 86 -2.64 12.49 9.88
CA PHE A 86 -3.10 12.07 8.55
C PHE A 86 -4.62 12.14 8.32
N LEU A 87 -5.43 12.19 9.37
CA LEU A 87 -6.90 12.06 9.28
C LEU A 87 -7.67 13.28 9.80
N THR A 88 -6.97 14.29 10.32
CA THR A 88 -7.54 15.49 10.93
C THR A 88 -7.08 16.73 10.19
#